data_AF-A0A6B0WZU8-F1
#
_entry.id   AF-A0A6B0WZU8-F1
#
_cell.length_a   1.000
_cell.length_b   1.000
_cell.length_c   1.000
_cell.angle_alpha   90.00
_cell.angle_beta   90.00
_cell.angle_gamma   90.00
#
_symmetry.space_group_name_H-M   'P 1'
#
loop_
_entity.id
_entity.type
_entity.pdbx_description
1 polymer ?
#
loop_
_entity_poly.entity_id
_entity_poly.type
_entity_poly.pdbx_seq_one_letter_code
_entity_poly.pdbx_strand_id
1 'polypeptide(L)'
;MTIQYNGILRALVAAIILAALSTLGDFLWAHHGIKHRMFAGILHGALLCLCLGAVLGYSGKTTQTILLGALGGLVLGILSAGGYYLMRPIIRSDAVIVAWMELWILAALLHWWVNTISESLKRTLLRGILAAATSGLAFLILGIWTKHALGGPHYVYKLLSWTIAFLPGFLALFVTRKTD
;
A
#
# COMPACT_ATOMS: atom_id res chain seq x y z
N MET A 1 -26.67 -7.74 9.20
CA MET A 1 -25.38 -7.53 8.51
C MET A 1 -24.49 -6.72 9.42
N THR A 2 -23.61 -7.35 10.19
CA THR A 2 -22.81 -6.64 11.21
C THR A 2 -21.41 -6.41 10.67
N ILE A 3 -21.16 -5.19 10.18
CA ILE A 3 -19.80 -4.77 9.81
C ILE A 3 -19.00 -4.67 11.12
N GLN A 4 -17.82 -5.30 11.17
CA GLN A 4 -16.93 -5.10 12.31
C GLN A 4 -16.38 -3.68 12.28
N TYR A 5 -16.90 -2.79 13.15
CA TYR A 5 -16.40 -1.42 13.33
C TYR A 5 -14.87 -1.37 13.51
N ASN A 6 -14.30 -2.40 14.13
CA ASN A 6 -12.86 -2.57 14.30
C ASN A 6 -12.11 -2.67 12.96
N GLY A 7 -12.69 -3.29 11.93
CA GLY A 7 -12.09 -3.41 10.60
C GLY A 7 -12.03 -2.07 9.87
N ILE A 8 -13.10 -1.27 9.95
CA ILE A 8 -13.15 0.08 9.38
C ILE A 8 -12.13 0.99 10.07
N LEU A 9 -12.11 1.01 11.40
CA LEU A 9 -11.17 1.85 12.15
C LEU A 9 -9.72 1.48 11.82
N ARG A 10 -9.40 0.18 11.74
CA ARG A 10 -8.08 -0.29 11.32
C ARG A 10 -7.73 0.18 9.91
N ALA A 11 -8.67 0.12 8.96
CA ALA A 11 -8.44 0.58 7.60
C ALA A 11 -8.17 2.08 7.54
N LEU A 12 -8.92 2.87 8.31
CA LEU A 12 -8.73 4.31 8.40
C LEU A 12 -7.36 4.66 9.00
N VAL A 13 -7.02 4.05 10.14
CA VAL A 13 -5.72 4.28 10.80
C VAL A 13 -4.57 3.86 9.90
N ALA A 14 -4.66 2.69 9.27
CA ALA A 14 -3.66 2.21 8.31
C ALA A 14 -3.49 3.16 7.12
N ALA A 15 -4.59 3.62 6.53
CA ALA A 15 -4.57 4.55 5.41
C ALA A 15 -3.90 5.87 5.80
N ILE A 16 -4.22 6.43 6.97
CA ILE A 16 -3.63 7.68 7.46
C ILE A 16 -2.14 7.52 7.74
N ILE A 17 -1.72 6.42 8.40
CA ILE A 17 -0.29 6.17 8.69
C ILE A 17 0.50 6.07 7.38
N LEU A 18 0.04 5.26 6.43
CA LEU A 18 0.74 5.09 5.16
C LEU A 18 0.70 6.37 4.33
N ALA A 19 -0.40 7.13 4.37
CA ALA A 19 -0.48 8.42 3.71
C ALA A 19 0.51 9.45 4.30
N ALA A 20 0.67 9.48 5.62
CA ALA A 20 1.66 10.33 6.27
C ALA A 20 3.08 9.94 5.85
N LEU A 21 3.39 8.65 5.79
CA LEU A 21 4.70 8.16 5.35
C LEU A 21 4.97 8.43 3.86
N SER A 22 3.98 8.24 2.99
CA SER A 22 4.11 8.58 1.57
C SER A 22 4.27 10.09 1.37
N THR A 23 3.54 10.91 2.13
CA THR A 23 3.68 12.37 2.10
C THR A 23 5.04 12.83 2.61
N LEU A 24 5.58 12.18 3.64
CA LEU A 24 6.94 12.41 4.10
C LEU A 24 7.96 11.99 3.05
N GLY A 25 7.73 10.87 2.35
CA GLY A 25 8.52 10.45 1.20
C GLY A 25 8.54 11.52 0.10
N ASP A 26 7.37 12.02 -0.29
CA ASP A 26 7.21 13.12 -1.25
C ASP A 26 7.96 14.38 -0.79
N PHE A 27 7.88 14.72 0.50
CA PHE A 27 8.62 15.84 1.10
C PHE A 27 10.13 15.65 0.98
N LEU A 28 10.66 14.50 1.39
CA LEU A 28 12.09 14.21 1.34
C LEU A 28 12.61 14.22 -0.10
N TRP A 29 11.84 13.67 -1.04
CA TRP A 29 12.19 13.67 -2.46
C TRP A 29 12.32 15.09 -3.01
N ALA A 30 11.33 15.93 -2.72
CA ALA A 30 11.28 17.31 -3.19
C ALA A 30 12.37 18.17 -2.54
N HIS A 31 12.58 18.05 -1.23
CA HIS A 31 13.49 18.92 -0.47
C HIS A 31 14.96 18.54 -0.65
N HIS A 32 15.28 17.24 -0.72
CA HIS A 32 16.67 16.77 -0.87
C HIS A 32 17.09 16.54 -2.33
N GLY A 33 16.23 16.88 -3.31
CA GLY A 33 16.55 16.73 -4.73
C GLY A 33 16.91 15.29 -5.12
N ILE A 34 16.29 14.31 -4.47
CA ILE A 34 16.58 12.89 -4.69
C ILE A 34 16.22 12.56 -6.14
N LYS A 35 17.23 12.21 -6.95
CA LYS A 35 16.99 11.78 -8.32
C LYS A 35 16.25 10.44 -8.29
N HIS A 36 15.17 10.30 -9.07
CA HIS A 36 14.46 9.02 -9.27
C HIS A 36 15.35 8.01 -10.00
N ARG A 37 16.27 7.40 -9.25
CA ARG A 37 17.11 6.28 -9.66
C ARG A 37 16.55 5.00 -9.09
N MET A 38 16.80 3.89 -9.78
CA MET A 38 16.32 2.56 -9.41
C MET A 38 16.54 2.24 -7.92
N PHE A 39 17.78 2.38 -7.44
CA PHE A 39 18.11 2.08 -6.05
C PHE A 39 17.31 2.92 -5.05
N ALA A 40 17.22 4.24 -5.27
CA ALA A 40 16.47 5.12 -4.39
C ALA A 40 14.98 4.73 -4.37
N GLY A 41 14.38 4.46 -5.53
CA GLY A 41 12.97 4.06 -5.60
C GLY A 41 12.68 2.69 -5.00
N ILE A 42 13.59 1.71 -5.17
CA ILE A 42 13.46 0.40 -4.52
C ILE A 42 13.57 0.55 -3.01
N LEU A 43 14.56 1.31 -2.52
CA LEU A 43 14.73 1.57 -1.09
C LEU A 43 13.48 2.25 -0.51
N HIS A 44 12.93 3.25 -1.20
CA HIS A 44 11.69 3.92 -0.81
C HIS A 44 10.50 2.95 -0.74
N GLY A 45 10.29 2.16 -1.80
CA GLY A 45 9.23 1.15 -1.83
C GLY A 45 9.38 0.12 -0.71
N ALA A 46 10.61 -0.35 -0.46
CA ALA A 46 10.93 -1.29 0.61
C ALA A 46 10.62 -0.71 2.00
N LEU A 47 11.00 0.54 2.26
CA LEU A 47 10.73 1.21 3.55
C LEU A 47 9.24 1.49 3.78
N LEU A 48 8.53 1.97 2.75
CA LEU A 48 7.07 2.15 2.85
C LEU A 48 6.37 0.82 3.08
N CYS A 49 6.78 -0.23 2.36
CA CYS A 49 6.15 -1.54 2.48
C CYS A 49 6.55 -2.26 3.77
N LEU A 50 7.70 -1.96 4.38
CA LEU A 50 8.02 -2.40 5.74
C LEU A 50 6.98 -1.87 6.73
N CYS A 51 6.61 -0.59 6.64
CA CYS A 51 5.55 -0.02 7.47
C CYS A 51 4.17 -0.61 7.15
N LEU A 52 3.84 -0.79 5.86
CA LEU A 52 2.62 -1.50 5.43
C LEU A 52 2.55 -2.89 6.07
N GLY A 53 3.62 -3.66 5.96
CA GLY A 53 3.72 -5.00 6.51
C GLY A 53 3.54 -5.04 8.02
N ALA A 54 4.13 -4.09 8.76
CA ALA A 54 3.93 -3.95 10.20
C ALA A 54 2.45 -3.70 10.54
N VAL A 55 1.78 -2.83 9.78
CA VAL A 55 0.34 -2.54 9.92
C VAL A 55 -0.52 -3.78 9.64
N LEU A 56 -0.18 -4.57 8.62
CA LEU A 56 -0.88 -5.82 8.32
C LEU A 56 -0.66 -6.86 9.43
N GLY A 57 0.57 -7.00 9.92
CA GLY A 57 0.95 -7.94 10.99
C GLY A 57 0.38 -7.59 12.37
N TYR A 58 0.07 -6.32 12.61
CA TYR A 58 -0.61 -5.87 13.84
C TYR A 58 -2.00 -6.52 14.03
N SER A 59 -2.62 -7.02 12.95
CA SER A 59 -3.90 -7.71 13.03
C SER A 59 -3.87 -8.96 13.91
N GLY A 60 -2.73 -9.64 13.98
CA GLY A 60 -2.48 -10.86 14.75
C GLY A 60 -2.19 -10.60 16.23
N LYS A 61 -2.06 -9.32 16.62
CA LYS A 61 -1.89 -8.87 18.02
C LYS A 61 -0.70 -9.48 18.77
N THR A 62 0.32 -9.95 18.05
CA THR A 62 1.58 -10.43 18.66
C THR A 62 2.76 -9.67 18.08
N THR A 63 3.84 -9.54 18.85
CA THR A 63 5.09 -8.95 18.36
C THR A 63 5.66 -9.75 17.18
N GLN A 64 5.51 -11.07 17.20
CA GLN A 64 5.97 -11.94 16.12
C GLN A 64 5.23 -11.65 14.81
N THR A 65 3.90 -11.49 14.83
CA THR A 65 3.14 -11.17 13.62
C THR A 65 3.49 -9.78 13.08
N ILE A 66 3.76 -8.81 13.95
CA ILE A 66 4.24 -7.48 13.53
C ILE A 66 5.61 -7.58 12.85
N LEU A 67 6.56 -8.32 13.43
CA LEU A 67 7.91 -8.50 12.88
C LEU A 67 7.87 -9.24 11.54
N LEU A 68 7.15 -10.37 11.46
CA LEU A 68 7.00 -11.13 10.21
C LEU A 68 6.28 -10.29 9.15
N GLY A 69 5.27 -9.53 9.55
CA GLY A 69 4.61 -8.55 8.69
C GLY A 69 5.59 -7.54 8.14
N ALA A 70 6.39 -6.89 8.99
CA ALA A 70 7.38 -5.88 8.58
C ALA A 70 8.44 -6.45 7.61
N LEU A 71 8.98 -7.63 7.92
CA LEU A 71 9.96 -8.30 7.05
C LEU A 71 9.35 -8.74 5.72
N GLY A 72 8.15 -9.32 5.74
CA GLY A 72 7.43 -9.66 4.52
C GLY A 72 7.05 -8.43 3.70
N GLY A 73 6.72 -7.33 4.37
CA GLY A 73 6.48 -6.02 3.77
C GLY A 73 7.73 -5.47 3.08
N LEU A 74 8.91 -5.59 3.69
CA LEU A 74 10.18 -5.22 3.07
C LEU A 74 10.40 -5.98 1.76
N VAL A 75 10.22 -7.31 1.77
CA VAL A 75 10.34 -8.16 0.58
C VAL A 75 9.34 -7.75 -0.49
N LEU A 76 8.08 -7.56 -0.11
CA LEU A 76 7.02 -7.09 -0.99
C LEU A 76 7.38 -5.76 -1.64
N GLY A 77 7.95 -4.80 -0.90
CA GLY A 77 8.33 -3.51 -1.45
C GLY A 77 9.48 -3.60 -2.44
N ILE A 78 10.44 -4.51 -2.20
CA ILE A 78 11.51 -4.80 -3.16
C ILE A 78 10.92 -5.42 -4.43
N LEU A 79 9.98 -6.36 -4.31
CA LEU A 79 9.33 -7.01 -5.45
C LEU A 79 8.53 -6.00 -6.27
N SER A 80 7.62 -5.24 -5.66
CA SER A 80 6.75 -4.30 -6.37
C SER A 80 7.54 -3.13 -6.98
N ALA A 81 8.49 -2.54 -6.23
CA ALA A 81 9.31 -1.46 -6.77
C ALA A 81 10.32 -1.97 -7.81
N GLY A 82 10.89 -3.16 -7.60
CA GLY A 82 11.76 -3.83 -8.57
C GLY A 82 11.01 -4.14 -9.87
N GLY A 83 9.80 -4.68 -9.75
CA GLY A 83 8.87 -4.93 -10.87
C GLY A 83 8.58 -3.66 -11.65
N TYR A 84 8.28 -2.55 -10.96
CA TYR A 84 8.14 -1.24 -11.60
C TYR A 84 9.36 -0.87 -12.44
N TYR A 85 10.57 -0.93 -11.88
CA TYR A 85 11.79 -0.55 -12.61
C TYR A 85 12.13 -1.50 -13.76
N LEU A 86 11.79 -2.79 -13.64
CA LEU A 86 11.98 -3.77 -14.70
C LEU A 86 10.99 -3.56 -15.87
N MET A 87 9.73 -3.21 -15.55
CA MET A 87 8.68 -2.99 -16.55
C MET A 87 8.74 -1.61 -17.20
N ARG A 88 9.26 -0.60 -16.50
CA ARG A 88 9.28 0.81 -16.96
C ARG A 88 9.89 1.00 -18.36
N PRO A 89 10.97 0.33 -18.78
CA PRO A 89 11.49 0.46 -20.15
C PRO A 89 10.54 -0.05 -21.24
N ILE A 90 9.64 -0.98 -20.88
CA ILE A 90 8.75 -1.68 -21.82
C ILE A 90 7.40 -0.95 -21.92
N ILE A 91 6.75 -0.69 -20.78
CA ILE A 91 5.39 -0.13 -20.71
C ILE A 91 5.33 1.29 -20.13
N ARG A 92 6.49 1.93 -19.94
CA ARG A 92 6.63 3.35 -19.57
C ARG A 92 5.86 3.69 -18.28
N SER A 93 4.93 4.64 -18.37
CA SER A 93 4.17 5.15 -17.23
C SER A 93 3.19 4.13 -16.68
N ASP A 94 2.72 3.18 -17.50
CA ASP A 94 1.73 2.18 -17.09
C ASP A 94 2.31 1.16 -16.10
N ALA A 95 3.64 1.06 -16.02
CA ALA A 95 4.34 0.24 -15.02
C ALA A 95 3.94 0.60 -13.58
N VAL A 96 3.56 1.86 -13.31
CA VAL A 96 3.12 2.27 -11.97
C VAL A 96 1.79 1.61 -11.59
N ILE A 97 0.89 1.44 -12.56
CA ILE A 97 -0.42 0.81 -12.34
C ILE A 97 -0.21 -0.68 -12.09
N VAL A 98 0.61 -1.34 -12.90
CA VAL A 98 0.90 -2.77 -12.73
C VAL A 98 1.57 -3.03 -11.37
N ALA A 99 2.56 -2.23 -10.99
CA ALA A 99 3.22 -2.34 -9.69
C ALA A 99 2.26 -2.04 -8.52
N TRP A 100 1.31 -1.11 -8.70
CA TRP A 100 0.26 -0.84 -7.71
C TRP A 100 -0.67 -2.05 -7.54
N MET A 101 -1.05 -2.71 -8.62
CA MET A 101 -1.89 -3.91 -8.56
C MET A 101 -1.16 -5.07 -7.86
N GLU A 102 0.11 -5.28 -8.24
CA GLU A 102 1.00 -6.26 -7.62
C GLU A 102 1.12 -6.04 -6.11
N LEU A 103 1.39 -4.80 -5.69
CA LEU A 103 1.49 -4.38 -4.29
C LEU A 103 0.29 -4.86 -3.46
N TRP A 104 -0.94 -4.59 -3.92
CA TRP A 104 -2.15 -4.93 -3.17
C TRP A 104 -2.45 -6.43 -3.14
N ILE A 105 -2.16 -7.15 -4.22
CA ILE A 105 -2.32 -8.61 -4.26
C ILE A 105 -1.33 -9.27 -3.30
N LEU A 106 -0.06 -8.87 -3.33
CA LEU A 106 0.96 -9.36 -2.41
C LEU A 106 0.64 -8.97 -0.96
N ALA A 107 0.10 -7.78 -0.71
CA ALA A 107 -0.32 -7.35 0.62
C ALA A 107 -1.44 -8.23 1.19
N ALA A 108 -2.40 -8.64 0.36
CA ALA A 108 -3.45 -9.58 0.76
C ALA A 108 -2.87 -10.95 1.15
N LEU A 109 -1.93 -11.47 0.35
CA LEU A 109 -1.25 -12.74 0.63
C LEU A 109 -0.41 -12.66 1.91
N LEU A 110 0.32 -11.56 2.10
CA LEU A 110 1.10 -11.31 3.31
C LEU A 110 0.20 -11.25 4.55
N HIS A 111 -0.92 -10.51 4.46
CA HIS A 111 -1.89 -10.40 5.55
C HIS A 111 -2.48 -11.76 5.93
N TRP A 112 -2.86 -12.56 4.93
CA TRP A 112 -3.36 -13.92 5.11
C TRP A 112 -2.34 -14.86 5.76
N TRP A 113 -1.11 -14.87 5.25
CA TRP A 113 -0.02 -15.73 5.73
C TRP A 113 0.39 -15.38 7.17
N VAL A 114 0.72 -14.11 7.43
CA VAL A 114 1.25 -13.67 8.74
C VAL A 114 0.23 -13.87 9.86
N ASN A 115 -1.05 -13.62 9.59
CA ASN A 115 -2.09 -13.67 10.60
C ASN A 115 -2.84 -15.00 10.62
N THR A 116 -2.36 -16.00 9.88
CA THR A 116 -2.96 -17.34 9.79
C THR A 116 -4.48 -17.28 9.60
N ILE A 117 -4.94 -16.42 8.69
CA ILE A 117 -6.36 -16.17 8.50
C ILE A 117 -6.99 -17.45 7.95
N SER A 118 -8.06 -17.95 8.58
CA SER A 118 -8.77 -19.19 8.19
C SER A 118 -9.50 -19.12 6.83
N GLU A 119 -9.34 -18.01 6.11
CA GLU A 119 -9.91 -17.77 4.81
C GLU A 119 -9.17 -18.59 3.72
N SER A 120 -9.88 -19.01 2.68
CA SER A 120 -9.26 -19.74 1.58
C SER A 120 -8.42 -18.82 0.68
N LEU A 121 -7.36 -19.36 0.08
CA LEU A 121 -6.48 -18.62 -0.83
C LEU A 121 -7.26 -17.91 -1.95
N LYS A 122 -8.30 -18.55 -2.50
CA LYS A 122 -9.17 -17.95 -3.51
C LYS A 122 -9.82 -16.65 -3.02
N ARG A 123 -10.36 -16.63 -1.80
CA ARG A 123 -10.99 -15.42 -1.27
C ARG A 123 -9.95 -14.36 -0.91
N THR A 124 -8.78 -14.75 -0.38
CA THR A 124 -7.64 -13.84 -0.18
C THR A 124 -7.24 -13.13 -1.49
N LEU A 125 -7.11 -13.88 -2.58
CA LEU A 125 -6.79 -13.32 -3.90
C LEU A 125 -7.89 -12.38 -4.40
N LEU A 126 -9.17 -12.75 -4.25
CA LEU A 126 -10.28 -11.87 -4.63
C LEU A 126 -10.24 -10.55 -3.84
N ARG A 127 -9.91 -10.59 -2.55
CA ARG A 127 -9.77 -9.38 -1.73
C ARG A 127 -8.56 -8.55 -2.15
N GLY A 128 -7.44 -9.18 -2.51
CA GLY A 128 -6.29 -8.51 -3.10
C GLY A 128 -6.63 -7.83 -4.42
N ILE A 129 -7.38 -8.49 -5.31
CA ILE A 129 -7.85 -7.90 -6.58
C ILE A 129 -8.82 -6.74 -6.33
N LEU A 130 -9.75 -6.89 -5.39
CA LEU A 130 -10.66 -5.80 -5.00
C LEU A 130 -9.90 -4.60 -4.41
N ALA A 131 -8.91 -4.87 -3.56
CA ALA A 131 -8.04 -3.83 -3.01
C ALA A 131 -7.30 -3.10 -4.13
N ALA A 132 -6.67 -3.86 -5.02
CA ALA A 132 -5.92 -3.38 -6.16
C ALA A 132 -6.77 -2.49 -7.08
N ALA A 133 -7.96 -2.96 -7.48
CA ALA A 133 -8.85 -2.24 -8.37
C ALA A 133 -9.39 -0.95 -7.76
N THR A 134 -9.90 -1.01 -6.53
CA THR A 134 -10.53 0.15 -5.87
C THR A 134 -9.51 1.20 -5.45
N SER A 135 -8.36 0.78 -4.92
CA SER A 135 -7.23 1.66 -4.62
C SER A 135 -6.58 2.22 -5.87
N GLY A 136 -6.39 1.40 -6.91
CA GLY A 136 -5.82 1.83 -8.18
C GLY A 136 -6.70 2.86 -8.88
N LEU A 137 -8.02 2.68 -8.85
CA LEU A 137 -8.95 3.68 -9.40
C LEU A 137 -8.83 5.02 -8.66
N ALA A 138 -8.79 5.01 -7.33
CA ALA A 138 -8.58 6.22 -6.53
C ALA A 138 -7.22 6.88 -6.85
N PHE A 139 -6.15 6.08 -6.93
CA PHE A 139 -4.80 6.54 -7.27
C PHE A 139 -4.77 7.23 -8.65
N LEU A 140 -5.44 6.66 -9.65
CA LEU A 140 -5.53 7.20 -11.00
C LEU A 140 -6.29 8.53 -11.05
N ILE A 141 -7.48 8.57 -10.44
CA ILE A 141 -8.34 9.77 -10.44
C ILE A 141 -7.63 10.96 -9.78
N LEU A 142 -6.95 10.71 -8.65
CA LEU A 142 -6.29 11.76 -7.88
C LEU A 142 -4.99 12.27 -8.54
N GLY A 143 -4.42 11.51 -9.49
CA GLY A 143 -3.23 11.91 -10.22
C GLY A 143 -2.03 12.18 -9.32
N ILE A 144 -1.91 11.46 -8.20
CA ILE A 144 -0.94 11.70 -7.12
C ILE A 144 0.51 11.71 -7.66
N TRP A 145 0.76 10.91 -8.69
CA TRP A 145 2.06 10.73 -9.34
C TRP A 145 2.34 11.73 -10.48
N THR A 146 1.31 12.29 -11.10
CA THR A 146 1.45 13.08 -12.35
C THR A 146 1.31 14.58 -12.11
N LYS A 147 0.45 15.00 -11.18
CA LYS A 147 0.19 16.41 -10.90
C LYS A 147 1.21 16.96 -9.88
N HIS A 148 2.21 17.68 -10.38
CA HIS A 148 3.09 18.50 -9.56
C HIS A 148 2.53 19.93 -9.56
N ALA A 149 2.17 20.46 -8.40
CA ALA A 149 1.60 21.81 -8.31
C ALA A 149 2.65 22.87 -8.66
N LEU A 150 2.27 23.82 -9.52
CA LEU A 150 3.02 25.05 -9.79
C LEU A 150 2.99 25.89 -8.50
N GLY A 151 4.14 26.02 -7.82
CA GLY A 151 4.25 26.71 -6.52
C GLY A 151 4.78 25.86 -5.36
N GLY A 152 5.05 24.58 -5.58
CA GLY A 152 5.55 23.65 -4.57
C GLY A 152 4.48 22.66 -4.08
N PRO A 153 4.88 21.56 -3.43
CA PRO A 153 3.95 20.50 -3.02
C PRO A 153 2.99 20.95 -1.90
N HIS A 154 1.68 20.94 -2.18
CA HIS A 154 0.65 21.06 -1.15
C HIS A 154 0.57 19.77 -0.33
N TYR A 155 1.33 19.69 0.76
CA TYR A 155 1.45 18.46 1.57
C TYR A 155 0.12 18.00 2.20
N VAL A 156 -0.78 18.92 2.55
CA VAL A 156 -2.13 18.56 3.01
C VAL A 156 -2.92 17.86 1.90
N TYR A 157 -2.84 18.38 0.67
CA TYR A 157 -3.48 17.73 -0.49
C TYR A 157 -2.87 16.34 -0.75
N LYS A 158 -1.55 16.20 -0.66
CA LYS A 158 -0.86 14.90 -0.80
C LYS A 158 -1.30 13.92 0.28
N LEU A 159 -1.36 14.35 1.54
CA LEU A 159 -1.83 13.51 2.65
C LEU A 159 -3.26 13.01 2.43
N LEU A 160 -4.17 13.91 2.06
CA LEU A 160 -5.56 13.55 1.77
C LEU A 160 -5.65 12.62 0.55
N SER A 161 -4.90 12.91 -0.51
CA SER A 161 -4.91 12.09 -1.72
C SER A 161 -4.40 10.69 -1.45
N TRP A 162 -3.27 10.56 -0.73
CA TRP A 162 -2.74 9.26 -0.33
C TRP A 162 -3.72 8.51 0.58
N THR A 163 -4.38 9.21 1.51
CA THR A 163 -5.39 8.60 2.39
C THR A 163 -6.53 8.00 1.56
N ILE A 164 -7.08 8.77 0.62
CA ILE A 164 -8.16 8.32 -0.26
C ILE A 164 -7.70 7.18 -1.18
N ALA A 165 -6.45 7.21 -1.66
CA ALA A 165 -5.89 6.13 -2.47
C ALA A 165 -5.72 4.83 -1.67
N PHE A 166 -5.24 4.87 -0.43
CA PHE A 166 -4.99 3.67 0.37
C PHE A 166 -6.24 3.10 1.03
N LEU A 167 -7.17 3.95 1.47
CA LEU A 167 -8.36 3.56 2.24
C LEU A 167 -9.18 2.42 1.61
N PRO A 168 -9.58 2.44 0.32
CA PRO A 168 -10.39 1.37 -0.25
C PRO A 168 -9.64 0.03 -0.30
N GLY A 169 -8.32 0.06 -0.49
CA GLY A 169 -7.48 -1.14 -0.42
C GLY A 169 -7.50 -1.76 0.97
N PHE A 170 -7.26 -0.95 2.01
CA PHE A 170 -7.33 -1.43 3.39
C PHE A 170 -8.73 -1.86 3.82
N LEU A 171 -9.79 -1.20 3.33
CA LEU A 171 -11.16 -1.64 3.58
C LEU A 171 -11.37 -3.05 3.03
N ALA A 172 -10.90 -3.35 1.82
CA ALA A 172 -11.00 -4.69 1.26
C ALA A 172 -10.24 -5.74 2.09
N LEU A 173 -9.09 -5.37 2.70
CA LEU A 173 -8.24 -6.28 3.49
C LEU A 173 -8.64 -6.42 4.97
N PHE A 174 -9.27 -5.42 5.58
CA PHE A 174 -9.62 -5.47 7.01
C PHE A 174 -11.11 -5.64 7.31
N VAL A 175 -11.99 -5.30 6.37
CA VAL A 175 -13.43 -5.54 6.55
C VAL A 175 -13.73 -6.98 6.13
N THR A 176 -13.67 -7.89 7.09
CA THR A 176 -14.12 -9.28 6.92
C THR A 176 -15.59 -9.40 7.31
N ARG A 177 -16.35 -10.22 6.56
CA ARG A 177 -17.64 -10.74 7.04
C ARG A 177 -17.35 -11.91 7.98
N LYS A 178 -18.03 -11.94 9.15
CA LYS A 178 -18.31 -13.22 9.79
C LYS A 178 -19.19 -14.01 8.82
N THR A 179 -18.68 -15.13 8.31
CA THR A 179 -19.54 -16.20 7.84
C THR A 179 -19.94 -16.96 9.09
N ASP A 180 -21.22 -16.89 9.44
CA ASP A 180 -21.83 -17.79 10.41
C ASP A 180 -21.73 -19.24 9.92
#